data_AF-A0A5Y3VYK2-F1
#
_entry.id   AF-A0A5Y3VYK2-F1
#
_cell.length_a   1.000
_cell.length_b   1.000
_cell.length_c   1.000
_cell.angle_alpha   90.00
_cell.angle_beta   90.00
_cell.angle_gamma   90.00
#
_symmetry.space_group_name_H-M   'P 1'
#
loop_
_entity.id
_entity.type
_entity.pdbx_description
1 polymer ?
#
loop_
_entity_poly.entity_id
_entity_poly.type
_entity_poly.pdbx_seq_one_letter_code
_entity_poly.pdbx_strand_id
1 'polypeptide(L)'
;MTNYAKLGEYTALKKQAEDAATKRYSLLHNLSGELYRLREQYETPIDFSYVNRELERVAEVDKEMRAAVKQANEAAPLCGQPEISLHWLMRNYEDSGWRR
;
A
#
# COMPACT_ATOMS: atom_id res chain seq x y z
N MET A 1 27.85 16.86 4.62
CA MET A 1 27.90 16.63 3.17
C MET A 1 26.84 15.58 2.84
N THR A 2 25.90 15.88 1.95
CA THR A 2 24.77 14.96 1.66
C THR A 2 25.26 13.79 0.81
N ASN A 3 24.96 12.55 1.23
CA ASN A 3 25.24 11.36 0.43
C ASN A 3 24.19 11.23 -0.69
N TYR A 4 24.52 11.75 -1.88
CA TYR A 4 23.59 11.75 -3.01
C TYR A 4 23.23 10.36 -3.55
N ALA A 5 24.11 9.36 -3.39
CA ALA A 5 23.77 7.97 -3.76
C ALA A 5 22.67 7.42 -2.84
N LYS A 6 22.82 7.62 -1.52
CA LYS A 6 21.78 7.25 -0.54
C LYS A 6 20.50 8.07 -0.68
N LEU A 7 20.60 9.31 -1.16
CA LEU A 7 19.42 10.11 -1.49
C LEU A 7 18.63 9.53 -2.67
N GLY A 8 19.32 9.04 -3.70
CA GLY A 8 18.70 8.36 -4.84
C GLY A 8 18.00 7.06 -4.42
N GLU A 9 18.68 6.24 -3.63
CA GLU A 9 18.13 4.99 -3.06
C GLU A 9 16.89 5.28 -2.19
N TYR A 10 16.99 6.24 -1.26
CA TYR A 10 15.86 6.67 -0.44
C TYR A 10 14.67 7.11 -1.29
N THR A 11 14.89 7.94 -2.31
CA THR A 11 13.81 8.44 -3.19
C THR A 11 13.14 7.30 -3.96
N ALA A 12 13.91 6.34 -4.48
CA ALA A 12 13.37 5.20 -5.20
C ALA A 12 12.52 4.30 -4.28
N LEU A 13 13.03 3.99 -3.08
CA LEU A 13 12.34 3.16 -2.09
C LEU A 13 11.08 3.84 -1.55
N LYS A 14 11.13 5.17 -1.34
CA LYS A 14 9.96 5.97 -0.98
C LYS A 14 8.88 5.85 -2.06
N LYS A 15 9.25 6.00 -3.33
CA LYS A 15 8.30 5.88 -4.44
C LYS A 15 7.71 4.48 -4.53
N GLN A 16 8.52 3.44 -4.35
CA GLN A 16 8.04 2.07 -4.30
C GLN A 16 7.03 1.86 -3.15
N ALA A 17 7.31 2.41 -1.96
CA ALA A 17 6.38 2.32 -0.83
C ALA A 17 5.04 3.03 -1.11
N GLU A 18 5.07 4.19 -1.77
CA GLU A 18 3.87 4.94 -2.18
C GLU A 18 3.04 4.17 -3.23
N ASP A 19 3.70 3.57 -4.23
CA ASP A 19 3.03 2.79 -5.27
C ASP A 19 2.40 1.51 -4.69
N ALA A 20 3.13 0.81 -3.82
CA ALA A 20 2.62 -0.36 -3.11
C ALA A 20 1.45 -0.01 -2.17
N ALA A 21 1.51 1.13 -1.47
CA ALA A 21 0.40 1.63 -0.65
C ALA A 21 -0.84 1.92 -1.50
N THR A 22 -0.66 2.57 -2.66
CA THR A 22 -1.75 2.82 -3.62
C THR A 22 -2.41 1.51 -4.05
N LYS A 23 -1.58 0.54 -4.47
CA LYS A 23 -2.05 -0.76 -4.95
C LYS A 23 -2.79 -1.52 -3.84
N ARG A 24 -2.26 -1.53 -2.62
CA ARG A 24 -2.91 -2.11 -1.44
C ARG A 24 -4.29 -1.50 -1.19
N TYR A 25 -4.38 -0.17 -1.24
CA TYR A 25 -5.64 0.55 -1.08
C TYR A 25 -6.66 0.15 -2.16
N SER A 26 -6.27 0.20 -3.44
CA SER A 26 -7.17 -0.14 -4.56
C SER A 26 -7.66 -1.58 -4.49
N LEU A 27 -6.81 -2.55 -4.15
CA LEU A 27 -7.21 -3.95 -4.03
C LEU A 27 -8.25 -4.15 -2.92
N LEU A 28 -8.01 -3.55 -1.74
CA LEU A 28 -8.97 -3.63 -0.63
C LEU A 28 -10.29 -2.91 -0.93
N HIS A 29 -10.23 -1.75 -1.59
CA HIS A 29 -11.41 -1.02 -2.01
C HIS A 29 -12.27 -1.85 -2.99
N ASN A 30 -11.64 -2.44 -4.01
CA ASN A 30 -12.33 -3.27 -4.99
C ASN A 30 -12.92 -4.53 -4.33
N LEU A 31 -12.15 -5.22 -3.49
CA LEU A 31 -12.64 -6.40 -2.78
C LEU A 31 -13.83 -6.05 -1.86
N SER A 32 -13.77 -4.92 -1.16
CA SER A 32 -14.90 -4.43 -0.37
C SER A 32 -16.13 -4.17 -1.24
N GLY A 33 -15.95 -3.61 -2.43
CA GLY A 33 -17.04 -3.39 -3.39
C GLY A 33 -17.69 -4.68 -3.86
N GLU A 34 -16.89 -5.71 -4.18
CA GLU A 34 -17.43 -7.01 -4.58
C GLU A 34 -18.16 -7.71 -3.43
N LEU A 35 -17.61 -7.68 -2.21
CA LEU A 35 -18.29 -8.23 -1.03
C LEU A 35 -19.61 -7.50 -0.74
N TYR A 36 -19.64 -6.17 -0.94
CA TYR A 36 -20.87 -5.40 -0.82
C TYR A 36 -21.91 -5.80 -1.88
N ARG A 37 -21.52 -6.03 -3.13
CA ARG A 37 -22.45 -6.50 -4.18
C ARG A 37 -23.01 -7.90 -3.89
N LEU A 38 -22.17 -8.81 -3.39
CA LEU A 38 -22.61 -10.17 -3.03
C LEU A 38 -23.67 -10.17 -1.93
N ARG A 39 -23.68 -9.17 -1.04
CA ARG A 39 -24.76 -8.98 -0.05
C ARG A 39 -26.13 -8.79 -0.71
N GLU A 40 -26.18 -8.11 -1.86
CA GLU A 40 -27.42 -7.80 -2.58
C GLU A 40 -27.81 -8.92 -3.57
N GLN A 41 -26.84 -9.71 -4.04
CA GLN A 41 -27.03 -10.78 -5.02
C GLN A 41 -27.04 -12.17 -4.37
N TYR A 42 -28.00 -12.43 -3.47
CA TYR A 42 -28.07 -13.66 -2.67
C TYR A 42 -28.19 -14.97 -3.48
N GLU A 43 -28.58 -14.90 -4.75
CA GLU A 43 -28.61 -16.04 -5.67
C GLU A 43 -27.24 -16.38 -6.25
N THR A 44 -26.27 -15.46 -6.16
CA THR A 44 -24.90 -15.65 -6.65
C THR A 44 -24.07 -16.33 -5.56
N PRO A 45 -23.54 -17.55 -5.79
CA PRO A 45 -22.66 -18.20 -4.83
C PRO A 45 -21.39 -17.37 -4.60
N ILE A 46 -20.91 -17.36 -3.36
CA ILE A 46 -19.64 -16.72 -3.01
C ILE A 46 -18.49 -17.55 -3.60
N ASP A 47 -17.73 -16.95 -4.51
CA ASP A 47 -16.50 -17.55 -5.02
C ASP A 47 -15.34 -17.31 -4.04
N PHE A 48 -15.13 -18.28 -3.14
CA PHE A 48 -14.02 -18.26 -2.19
C PHE A 48 -12.64 -18.26 -2.86
N SER A 49 -12.51 -18.84 -4.05
CA SER A 49 -11.22 -18.87 -4.76
C SER A 49 -10.82 -17.46 -5.22
N TYR A 50 -11.79 -16.68 -5.72
CA TYR A 50 -11.59 -15.28 -6.06
C TYR A 50 -11.22 -14.45 -4.83
N VAL A 51 -12.00 -14.56 -3.74
CA VAL A 51 -11.78 -13.79 -2.51
C VAL A 51 -10.40 -14.08 -1.92
N ASN A 52 -10.02 -15.35 -1.82
CA ASN A 52 -8.71 -15.74 -1.30
C ASN A 52 -7.57 -15.20 -2.16
N ARG A 53 -7.69 -15.29 -3.49
CA ARG A 53 -6.68 -14.74 -4.41
C ARG A 53 -6.50 -13.24 -4.25
N GLU A 54 -7.58 -12.47 -4.12
CA GLU A 54 -7.46 -11.02 -3.92
C GLU A 54 -6.85 -10.68 -2.54
N LEU A 55 -7.16 -11.45 -1.49
CA LEU A 55 -6.52 -11.30 -0.18
C LEU A 55 -5.03 -11.63 -0.21
N GLU A 56 -4.62 -12.68 -0.93
CA GLU A 56 -3.21 -13.01 -1.15
C GLU A 56 -2.48 -11.87 -1.85
N ARG A 57 -3.08 -11.30 -2.91
CA ARG A 57 -2.52 -10.13 -3.61
C ARG A 57 -2.38 -8.93 -2.68
N VAL A 58 -3.35 -8.67 -1.80
CA VAL A 58 -3.26 -7.62 -0.78
C VAL A 58 -2.09 -7.88 0.17
N ALA A 59 -1.92 -9.12 0.64
CA ALA A 59 -0.83 -9.48 1.55
C ALA A 59 0.55 -9.32 0.91
N GLU A 60 0.69 -9.68 -0.37
CA GLU A 60 1.93 -9.49 -1.14
C GLU A 60 2.32 -8.01 -1.24
N VAL A 61 1.38 -7.14 -1.63
CA VAL A 61 1.66 -5.70 -1.77
C VAL A 61 1.86 -5.01 -0.42
N ASP A 62 1.20 -5.48 0.65
CA ASP A 62 1.45 -5.00 2.01
C ASP A 62 2.87 -5.34 2.48
N LYS A 63 3.35 -6.56 2.17
CA LYS A 63 4.72 -6.97 2.43
C LYS A 63 5.73 -6.14 1.65
N GLU A 64 5.46 -5.90 0.35
CA GLU A 64 6.30 -5.02 -0.49
C GLU A 64 6.39 -3.61 0.09
N MET A 65 5.25 -3.00 0.42
CA MET A 65 5.17 -1.67 1.03
C MET A 65 6.01 -1.60 2.31
N ARG A 66 5.84 -2.55 3.24
CA ARG A 66 6.58 -2.58 4.50
C ARG A 66 8.09 -2.77 4.29
N ALA A 67 8.48 -3.61 3.32
CA ALA A 67 9.87 -3.82 3.00
C ALA A 67 10.52 -2.55 2.42
N ALA A 68 9.83 -1.86 1.51
CA ALA A 68 10.30 -0.61 0.92
C ALA A 68 10.45 0.50 1.97
N VAL A 69 9.48 0.64 2.89
CA VAL A 69 9.57 1.58 4.03
C VAL A 69 10.77 1.27 4.91
N LYS A 70 10.96 -0.01 5.27
CA LYS A 70 12.08 -0.43 6.10
C LYS A 70 13.42 -0.02 5.46
N GLN A 71 13.61 -0.37 4.18
CA GLN A 71 14.84 -0.06 3.45
C GLN A 71 15.03 1.46 3.27
N ALA A 72 13.95 2.21 3.00
CA ALA A 72 14.03 3.66 2.91
C ALA A 72 14.49 4.27 4.23
N ASN A 73 13.96 3.80 5.37
CA ASN A 73 14.34 4.30 6.68
C ASN A 73 15.77 3.92 7.08
N GLU A 74 16.30 2.79 6.58
CA GLU A 74 17.73 2.45 6.71
C GLU A 74 18.63 3.43 5.93
N ALA A 75 18.17 3.96 4.78
CA ALA A 75 18.89 4.95 3.98
C ALA A 75 18.73 6.40 4.49
N ALA A 76 17.61 6.72 5.13
CA ALA A 76 17.23 8.07 5.59
C ALA A 76 18.32 8.81 6.40
N PRO A 77 18.92 8.24 7.47
CA PRO A 77 19.94 8.95 8.25
C PRO A 77 21.23 9.20 7.46
N LEU A 78 21.51 8.40 6.42
CA LEU A 78 22.72 8.52 5.61
C LEU A 78 22.63 9.66 4.58
N CYS A 79 21.42 10.05 4.20
CA CYS A 79 21.16 11.14 3.26
C CYS A 79 20.50 12.38 3.91
N GLY A 80 20.31 12.37 5.23
CA GLY A 80 19.70 13.48 5.98
C GLY A 80 18.20 13.67 5.70
N GLN A 81 17.52 12.60 5.26
CA GLN A 81 16.08 12.60 5.04
C GLN A 81 15.33 12.11 6.29
N PRO A 82 14.06 12.52 6.47
CA PRO A 82 13.24 12.01 7.56
C PRO A 82 12.81 10.55 7.32
N GLU A 83 12.48 9.84 8.39
CA GLU A 83 11.85 8.52 8.29
C GLU A 83 10.43 8.61 7.72
N ILE A 84 10.03 7.58 6.99
CA ILE A 84 8.70 7.38 6.44
C ILE A 84 7.91 6.52 7.43
N SER A 85 6.72 6.98 7.79
CA SER A 85 5.76 6.18 8.58
C SER A 85 4.67 5.60 7.68
N LEU A 86 4.16 4.42 8.03
CA LEU A 86 3.00 3.83 7.35
C LEU A 86 1.76 4.72 7.44
N HIS A 87 1.57 5.40 8.57
CA HIS A 87 0.47 6.35 8.73
C HIS A 87 0.57 7.50 7.71
N TRP A 88 1.77 8.06 7.51
CA TRP A 88 1.99 9.10 6.50
C TRP A 88 1.66 8.62 5.09
N LEU A 89 2.07 7.41 4.72
CA LEU A 89 1.74 6.82 3.42
C LEU A 89 0.22 6.68 3.21
N MET A 90 -0.49 6.30 4.26
CA MET A 90 -1.93 6.02 4.18
C MET A 90 -2.81 7.28 4.30
N ARG A 91 -2.30 8.37 4.89
CA ARG A 91 -3.05 9.61 5.11
C ARG A 91 -3.58 10.24 3.81
N ASN A 92 -2.82 10.13 2.71
CA ASN A 92 -3.23 10.64 1.41
C ASN A 92 -4.54 10.02 0.89
N TYR A 93 -4.92 8.82 1.35
CA TYR A 93 -6.17 8.17 0.94
C TYR A 93 -7.35 8.51 1.85
N GLU A 94 -7.11 8.82 3.12
CA GLU A 94 -8.16 9.25 4.05
C GLU A 94 -8.74 10.63 3.66
N ASP A 95 -7.86 11.54 3.23
CA ASP A 95 -8.22 12.90 2.81
C ASP A 95 -8.83 12.97 1.40
N SER A 96 -8.69 11.91 0.60
CA SER A 96 -9.17 11.85 -0.81
C SER A 96 -10.69 11.66 -0.99
N GLY A 97 -11.48 11.78 0.08
CA GLY A 97 -12.94 11.95 0.00
C GLY A 97 -13.76 10.67 -0.22
N TRP A 98 -13.15 9.49 -0.26
CA TRP A 98 -13.84 8.19 -0.42
C TRP A 98 -14.71 7.75 0.78
N ARG A 99 -14.82 8.58 1.83
CA ARG A 99 -15.76 8.39 2.97
C ARG A 99 -17.12 9.08 2.77
N ARG A 100 -17.49 9.50 1.55
CA ARG A 100 -18.83 10.06 1.27
C ARG A 100 -19.68 9.11 0.46
#